data_AF-A0A534M265-F1
#
_entry.id   AF-A0A534M265-F1
#
_cell.length_a   1.000
_cell.length_b   1.000
_cell.length_c   1.000
_cell.angle_alpha   90.00
_cell.angle_beta   90.00
_cell.angle_gamma   90.00
#
_symmetry.space_group_name_H-M   'P 1'
#
loop_
_entity.id
_entity.type
_entity.pdbx_description
1 polymer ?
#
loop_
_entity_poly.entity_id
_entity_poly.type
_entity_poly.pdbx_seq_one_letter_code
_entity_poly.pdbx_strand_id
1 'polypeptide(L)'
;MLMAWSNIAIFVGSLGALRRGSLFTVVLLFAFLSLLLLLIVAIADYVFQAHAFPGGFAIVVALSLFFILLEWLISPFIVRWAIRSREPVTQESNPWLYQTIQELTRQAGVPMPQIWVSGDSSPNAFVFGRTVSSSELVVTQALLQQLNQDEIRAVLAHEIGHLRHRDVVIVTLMSAIPLIAYV
;
A
#
# COMPACT_ATOMS: atom_id res chain seq x y z
N MET A 1 15.38 37.19 -19.50
CA MET A 1 15.48 36.76 -18.09
C MET A 1 14.28 37.15 -17.21
N LEU A 2 13.21 37.76 -17.76
CA LEU A 2 11.99 38.13 -17.00
C LEU A 2 10.77 37.22 -17.26
N MET A 3 10.82 36.33 -18.26
CA MET A 3 9.72 35.39 -18.56
C MET A 3 9.69 34.14 -17.65
N ALA A 4 10.78 33.80 -16.96
CA ALA A 4 10.82 32.64 -16.07
C ALA A 4 10.06 32.86 -14.75
N TRP A 5 9.92 34.12 -14.32
CA TRP A 5 9.31 34.48 -13.04
C TRP A 5 7.78 34.56 -13.07
N SER A 6 7.16 34.80 -14.25
CA SER A 6 5.70 34.83 -14.38
C SER A 6 5.07 33.44 -14.25
N ASN A 7 5.76 32.39 -14.70
CA ASN A 7 5.25 31.01 -14.66
C ASN A 7 5.27 30.43 -13.23
N ILE A 8 6.21 30.85 -12.39
CA ILE A 8 6.30 30.43 -10.98
C ILE A 8 5.17 31.06 -10.16
N ALA A 9 4.81 32.32 -10.41
CA ALA A 9 3.73 32.99 -9.69
C ALA A 9 2.35 32.35 -9.97
N ILE A 10 2.11 31.87 -11.19
CA ILE A 10 0.88 31.14 -11.57
C ILE A 10 0.84 29.75 -10.92
N PHE A 11 1.98 29.07 -10.80
CA PHE A 11 2.11 27.79 -10.09
C PHE A 11 1.90 27.92 -8.57
N VAL A 12 2.37 29.01 -7.96
CA VAL A 12 2.15 29.28 -6.52
C VAL A 12 0.70 29.71 -6.23
N GLY A 13 0.05 30.41 -7.16
CA GLY A 13 -1.39 30.70 -7.09
C GLY A 13 -2.28 29.45 -7.14
N SER A 14 -1.85 28.40 -7.85
CA SER A 14 -2.58 27.13 -7.98
C SER A 14 -2.43 26.22 -6.75
N LEU A 15 -1.30 26.29 -6.03
CA LEU A 15 -1.07 25.51 -4.81
C LEU A 15 -2.06 25.84 -3.68
N GLY A 16 -2.45 27.11 -3.54
CA GLY A 16 -3.46 27.53 -2.55
C GLY A 16 -4.85 27.01 -2.87
N ALA A 17 -5.24 27.00 -4.16
CA ALA A 17 -6.51 26.45 -4.61
C ALA A 17 -6.54 24.91 -4.49
N LEU A 18 -5.44 24.23 -4.86
CA LEU A 18 -5.27 22.79 -4.68
C LEU A 18 -5.28 22.39 -3.20
N ARG A 19 -4.63 23.15 -2.32
CA ARG A 19 -4.65 22.90 -0.87
C ARG A 19 -6.05 23.08 -0.27
N ARG A 20 -6.81 24.11 -0.70
CA ARG A 20 -8.21 24.28 -0.28
C ARG A 20 -9.10 23.15 -0.80
N GLY A 21 -8.92 22.74 -2.05
CA GLY A 21 -9.64 21.61 -2.64
C GLY A 21 -9.32 20.29 -1.91
N SER A 22 -8.05 20.03 -1.63
CA SER A 22 -7.59 18.86 -0.87
C SER A 22 -8.07 18.88 0.58
N LEU A 23 -8.05 20.04 1.25
CA LEU A 23 -8.62 20.17 2.60
C LEU A 23 -10.14 19.91 2.57
N PHE A 24 -10.84 20.43 1.58
CA PHE A 24 -12.27 20.20 1.42
C PHE A 24 -12.58 18.71 1.19
N THR A 25 -11.83 18.01 0.33
CA THR A 25 -12.02 16.58 0.11
C THR A 25 -11.67 15.75 1.35
N VAL A 26 -10.61 16.10 2.08
CA VAL A 26 -10.26 15.43 3.34
C VAL A 26 -11.36 15.62 4.38
N VAL A 27 -11.87 16.84 4.55
CA VAL A 27 -12.98 17.12 5.49
C VAL A 27 -14.24 16.36 5.09
N LEU A 28 -14.57 16.34 3.79
CA LEU A 28 -15.76 15.66 3.29
C LEU A 28 -15.65 14.14 3.45
N LEU A 29 -14.50 13.55 3.12
CA LEU A 29 -14.24 12.12 3.33
C LEU A 29 -14.30 11.76 4.81
N PHE A 30 -13.68 12.57 5.68
CA PHE A 30 -13.71 12.33 7.12
C PHE A 30 -15.12 12.45 7.69
N ALA A 31 -15.89 13.46 7.27
CA ALA A 31 -17.28 13.64 7.69
C ALA A 31 -18.17 12.48 7.21
N PHE A 32 -18.02 12.05 5.95
CA PHE A 32 -18.75 10.92 5.39
C PHE A 32 -18.44 9.62 6.14
N LEU A 33 -17.15 9.30 6.33
CA LEU A 33 -16.73 8.09 7.05
C LEU A 33 -17.18 8.12 8.52
N SER A 34 -17.13 9.28 9.18
CA SER A 34 -17.61 9.44 10.56
C SER A 34 -19.13 9.26 10.64
N LEU A 35 -19.89 9.84 9.71
CA LEU A 35 -21.34 9.67 9.65
C LEU A 35 -21.73 8.22 9.36
N LEU A 36 -21.02 7.55 8.45
CA LEU A 36 -21.20 6.13 8.16
C LEU A 36 -20.92 5.28 9.41
N LEU A 37 -19.83 5.58 10.13
CA LEU A 37 -19.50 4.88 11.38
C LEU A 37 -20.59 5.09 12.44
N LEU A 38 -21.03 6.33 12.65
CA LEU A 38 -22.11 6.65 13.59
C LEU A 38 -23.41 5.93 13.22
N LEU A 39 -23.74 5.84 11.93
CA LEU A 39 -24.89 5.10 11.43
C LEU A 39 -24.75 3.60 11.74
N ILE A 40 -23.58 3.00 11.48
CA ILE A 40 -23.32 1.58 11.79
C ILE A 40 -23.47 1.33 13.30
N VAL A 41 -22.90 2.20 14.15
CA VAL A 41 -23.02 2.10 15.61
C VAL A 41 -24.47 2.25 16.06
N ALA A 42 -25.21 3.22 15.52
CA ALA A 42 -26.62 3.43 15.86
C ALA A 42 -27.50 2.26 15.41
N ILE A 43 -27.25 1.70 14.22
CA ILE A 43 -27.94 0.48 13.76
C ILE A 43 -27.58 -0.70 14.65
N ALA A 44 -26.30 -0.87 14.99
CA ALA A 44 -25.88 -1.93 15.90
C ALA A 44 -26.59 -1.78 17.27
N ASP A 45 -26.54 -0.61 17.90
CA ASP A 45 -27.20 -0.33 19.17
C ASP A 45 -28.73 -0.56 19.09
N TYR A 46 -29.36 -0.10 18.02
CA TYR A 46 -30.79 -0.32 17.77
C TYR A 46 -31.15 -1.79 17.53
N VAL A 47 -30.32 -2.55 16.81
CA VAL A 47 -30.53 -3.98 16.54
C VAL A 47 -30.26 -4.81 17.78
N PHE A 48 -29.31 -4.39 18.62
CA PHE A 48 -28.86 -5.11 19.81
C PHE A 48 -29.46 -4.55 21.12
N GLN A 49 -30.59 -3.83 21.08
CA GLN A 49 -31.20 -3.11 22.22
C GLN A 49 -31.02 -3.82 23.56
N ALA A 50 -30.36 -3.14 24.52
CA ALA A 50 -30.34 -3.24 26.00
C ALA A 50 -30.54 -4.60 26.73
N HIS A 51 -30.65 -5.71 26.04
CA HIS A 51 -30.38 -7.03 26.58
C HIS A 51 -28.91 -7.23 26.31
N ALA A 52 -28.10 -7.02 27.35
CA ALA A 52 -26.68 -7.31 27.34
C ALA A 52 -26.50 -8.68 26.70
N PHE A 53 -26.14 -8.72 25.41
CA PHE A 53 -25.86 -9.94 24.69
C PHE A 53 -24.58 -10.45 25.37
N PRO A 54 -24.64 -11.42 26.30
CA PRO A 54 -23.49 -11.76 27.10
C PRO A 54 -22.50 -12.41 26.13
N GLY A 55 -21.46 -11.66 25.73
CA GLY A 55 -20.54 -12.06 24.67
C GLY A 55 -20.71 -11.37 23.31
N GLY A 56 -21.63 -10.43 23.12
CA GLY A 56 -21.76 -9.67 21.86
C GLY A 56 -20.48 -8.90 21.52
N PHE A 57 -19.88 -8.27 22.54
CA PHE A 57 -18.55 -7.68 22.45
C PHE A 57 -17.47 -8.70 22.04
N ALA A 58 -17.49 -9.89 22.65
CA ALA A 58 -16.54 -10.95 22.32
C ALA A 58 -16.72 -11.44 20.87
N ILE A 59 -17.95 -11.48 20.36
CA ILE A 59 -18.27 -11.82 18.96
C ILE A 59 -17.74 -10.75 18.01
N VAL A 60 -17.95 -9.46 18.31
CA VAL A 60 -17.42 -8.37 17.48
C VAL A 60 -15.90 -8.41 17.44
N VAL A 61 -15.23 -8.52 18.58
CA VAL A 61 -13.76 -8.66 18.65
C VAL A 61 -13.30 -9.91 17.90
N ALA A 62 -13.96 -11.05 18.08
CA ALA A 62 -13.63 -12.28 17.38
C ALA A 62 -13.78 -12.16 15.85
N LEU A 63 -14.86 -11.52 15.38
CA LEU A 63 -15.08 -11.25 13.97
C LEU A 63 -14.04 -10.27 13.41
N SER A 64 -13.71 -9.20 14.13
CA SER A 64 -12.68 -8.25 13.72
C SER A 64 -11.31 -8.94 13.60
N LEU A 65 -10.90 -9.72 14.61
CA LEU A 65 -9.65 -10.48 14.55
C LEU A 65 -9.67 -11.52 13.42
N PHE A 66 -10.82 -12.17 13.18
CA PHE A 66 -11.00 -13.09 12.07
C PHE A 66 -10.81 -12.40 10.72
N PHE A 67 -11.43 -11.24 10.49
CA PHE A 67 -11.28 -10.50 9.24
C PHE A 67 -9.85 -9.96 9.04
N ILE A 68 -9.21 -9.42 10.08
CA ILE A 68 -7.81 -8.99 10.01
C ILE A 68 -6.90 -10.16 9.60
N LEU A 69 -7.09 -11.33 10.23
CA LEU A 69 -6.34 -12.54 9.89
C LEU A 69 -6.63 -12.99 8.45
N LEU A 70 -7.91 -12.99 8.06
CA LEU A 70 -8.35 -13.39 6.73
C LEU A 70 -7.74 -12.48 5.64
N GLU A 71 -7.79 -11.16 5.83
CA GLU A 71 -7.19 -10.18 4.94
C GLU A 71 -5.69 -10.38 4.81
N TRP A 72 -4.99 -10.58 5.93
CA TRP A 72 -3.55 -10.85 5.92
C TRP A 72 -3.22 -12.14 5.14
N LEU A 73 -4.05 -13.18 5.26
CA LEU A 73 -3.86 -14.46 4.56
C LEU A 73 -4.15 -14.36 3.05
N ILE A 74 -5.23 -13.69 2.65
CA ILE A 74 -5.70 -13.64 1.25
C ILE A 74 -4.99 -12.52 0.47
N SER A 75 -4.44 -11.49 1.12
CA SER A 75 -3.86 -10.33 0.43
C SER A 75 -2.86 -10.66 -0.69
N PRO A 76 -1.88 -11.59 -0.55
CA PRO A 76 -0.96 -11.87 -1.64
C PRO A 76 -1.65 -12.62 -2.79
N PHE A 77 -2.69 -13.39 -2.50
CA PHE A 77 -3.48 -14.06 -3.53
C PHE A 77 -4.26 -13.05 -4.37
N ILE A 78 -4.89 -12.05 -3.74
CA ILE A 78 -5.62 -10.99 -4.45
C ILE A 78 -4.67 -10.22 -5.37
N VAL A 79 -3.48 -9.85 -4.87
CA VAL A 79 -2.49 -9.12 -5.68
C VAL A 79 -2.04 -9.95 -6.87
N ARG A 80 -1.71 -11.24 -6.67
CA ARG A 80 -1.36 -12.14 -7.78
C ARG A 80 -2.49 -12.29 -8.81
N TRP A 81 -3.74 -12.31 -8.34
CA TRP A 81 -4.91 -12.40 -9.22
C TRP A 81 -5.17 -11.10 -10.00
N ALA A 82 -4.87 -9.95 -9.39
CA ALA A 82 -4.97 -8.65 -10.05
C ALA A 82 -3.91 -8.49 -11.15
N ILE A 83 -2.69 -8.96 -10.91
CA ILE A 83 -1.56 -8.88 -11.86
C ILE A 83 -1.53 -10.14 -12.74
N ARG A 84 -2.53 -10.28 -13.62
CA ARG A 84 -2.71 -11.50 -14.43
C ARG A 84 -1.57 -11.76 -15.43
N SER A 85 -1.05 -10.70 -16.05
CA SER A 85 0.07 -10.76 -16.98
C SER A 85 1.37 -10.50 -16.22
N ARG A 86 2.04 -11.58 -15.83
CA ARG A 86 3.37 -11.50 -15.22
C ARG A 86 4.26 -12.67 -15.63
N GLU A 87 5.52 -12.37 -15.86
CA GLU A 87 6.55 -13.34 -16.21
C GLU A 87 7.62 -13.35 -15.11
N PRO A 88 8.08 -14.54 -14.68
CA PRO A 88 9.13 -14.63 -13.68
C PRO A 88 10.45 -14.11 -14.25
N VAL A 89 11.16 -13.30 -13.47
CA VAL A 89 12.51 -12.86 -13.83
C VAL A 89 13.52 -13.84 -13.24
N THR A 90 14.30 -14.45 -14.12
CA THR A 90 15.44 -15.28 -13.77
C THR A 90 16.73 -14.55 -14.14
N GLN A 91 17.86 -15.07 -13.66
CA GLN A 91 19.18 -14.57 -14.04
C GLN A 91 19.42 -14.65 -15.57
N GLU A 92 18.71 -15.56 -16.26
CA GLU A 92 18.79 -15.74 -17.71
C GLU A 92 17.85 -14.78 -18.47
N SER A 93 16.62 -14.56 -17.98
CA SER A 93 15.64 -13.74 -18.70
C SER A 93 15.94 -12.24 -18.64
N ASN A 94 16.41 -11.74 -17.49
CA ASN A 94 16.87 -10.37 -17.36
C ASN A 94 18.04 -10.27 -16.35
N PRO A 95 19.29 -10.51 -16.82
CA PRO A 95 20.46 -10.56 -15.95
C PRO A 95 20.69 -9.27 -15.17
N TRP A 96 20.51 -8.12 -15.84
CA TRP A 96 20.75 -6.81 -15.23
C TRP A 96 19.77 -6.53 -14.08
N LEU A 97 18.47 -6.78 -14.30
CA LEU A 97 17.45 -6.55 -13.27
C LEU A 97 17.64 -7.49 -12.09
N TYR A 98 17.91 -8.77 -12.37
CA TYR A 98 18.15 -9.78 -11.34
C TYR A 98 19.37 -9.43 -10.47
N GLN A 99 20.51 -9.09 -11.10
CA GLN A 99 21.73 -8.70 -10.39
C GLN A 99 21.56 -7.41 -9.58
N THR A 100 20.85 -6.43 -10.12
CA THR A 100 20.58 -5.17 -9.42
C THR A 100 19.77 -5.40 -8.15
N ILE A 101 18.70 -6.19 -8.23
CA ILE A 101 17.87 -6.54 -7.06
C ILE A 101 18.67 -7.40 -6.08
N GLN A 102 19.48 -8.34 -6.56
CA GLN A 102 20.36 -9.16 -5.72
C GLN A 102 21.35 -8.30 -4.94
N GLU A 103 21.97 -7.30 -5.58
CA GLU A 103 22.90 -6.40 -4.91
C GLU A 103 22.19 -5.52 -3.88
N LEU A 104 21.03 -4.94 -4.22
CA LEU A 104 20.26 -4.09 -3.31
C LEU A 104 19.74 -4.86 -2.10
N THR A 105 19.23 -6.08 -2.29
CA THR A 105 18.75 -6.94 -1.19
C THR A 105 19.90 -7.37 -0.29
N ARG A 106 21.07 -7.69 -0.86
CA ARG A 106 22.30 -7.98 -0.10
C ARG A 106 22.74 -6.77 0.73
N GLN A 107 22.75 -5.57 0.16
CA GLN A 107 23.09 -4.33 0.88
C GLN A 107 22.10 -4.02 1.99
N ALA A 108 20.81 -4.22 1.76
CA ALA A 108 19.76 -3.99 2.75
C ALA A 108 19.71 -5.09 3.84
N GLY A 109 20.36 -6.24 3.61
CA GLY A 109 20.31 -7.39 4.53
C GLY A 109 18.93 -8.06 4.57
N VAL A 110 18.24 -8.11 3.43
CA VAL A 110 16.94 -8.78 3.28
C VAL A 110 17.07 -9.97 2.32
N PRO A 111 16.24 -11.02 2.48
CA PRO A 111 16.17 -12.12 1.52
C PRO A 111 15.75 -11.63 0.14
N MET A 112 16.19 -12.36 -0.89
CA MET A 112 15.83 -12.09 -2.28
C MET A 112 14.32 -12.35 -2.48
N PRO A 113 13.53 -11.35 -2.94
CA PRO A 113 12.12 -11.56 -3.28
C PRO A 113 12.00 -12.37 -4.58
N GLN A 114 10.84 -12.99 -4.80
CA GLN A 114 10.51 -13.49 -6.14
C GLN A 114 10.24 -12.30 -7.06
N ILE A 115 10.92 -12.25 -8.21
CA ILE A 115 10.84 -11.12 -9.12
C ILE A 115 9.91 -11.44 -10.29
N TRP A 116 9.04 -10.51 -10.63
CA TRP A 116 8.14 -10.61 -11.76
C TRP A 116 8.20 -9.33 -12.61
N VAL A 117 8.10 -9.50 -13.92
CA VAL A 117 7.80 -8.39 -14.84
C VAL A 117 6.34 -8.49 -15.26
N SER A 118 5.58 -7.42 -15.03
CA SER A 118 4.18 -7.35 -15.45
C SER A 118 4.03 -6.61 -16.77
N GLY A 119 3.10 -7.06 -17.62
CA GLY A 119 2.75 -6.41 -18.88
C GLY A 119 1.83 -5.19 -18.74
N ASP A 120 1.61 -4.68 -17.52
CA ASP A 120 0.83 -3.47 -17.29
C ASP A 120 1.45 -2.26 -18.00
N SER A 121 0.59 -1.43 -18.62
CA SER A 121 0.98 -0.25 -19.39
C SER A 121 1.32 0.95 -18.51
N SER A 122 0.91 0.94 -17.24
CA SER A 122 1.26 1.96 -16.27
C SER A 122 2.66 1.70 -15.68
N PRO A 123 3.59 2.68 -15.70
CA PRO A 123 4.92 2.53 -15.09
C PRO A 123 4.78 2.43 -13.56
N ASN A 124 5.13 1.27 -13.00
CA ASN A 124 5.07 1.02 -11.56
C ASN A 124 6.06 -0.08 -11.13
N ALA A 125 6.46 -0.05 -9.87
CA ALA A 125 7.16 -1.13 -9.19
C ALA A 125 6.70 -1.19 -7.73
N PHE A 126 6.47 -2.38 -7.20
CA PHE A 126 6.04 -2.54 -5.81
C PHE A 126 6.39 -3.92 -5.27
N VAL A 127 6.47 -3.98 -3.94
CA VAL A 127 6.72 -5.22 -3.19
C VAL A 127 5.49 -5.57 -2.37
N PHE A 128 5.09 -6.85 -2.42
CA PHE A 128 4.00 -7.36 -1.60
C PHE A 128 4.35 -8.73 -1.01
N GLY A 129 3.64 -9.12 0.03
CA GLY A 129 3.86 -10.41 0.70
C GLY A 129 3.48 -10.35 2.17
N ARG A 130 3.36 -11.51 2.81
CA ARG A 130 3.01 -11.63 4.23
C ARG A 130 4.18 -11.35 5.16
N THR A 131 5.37 -11.72 4.73
CA THR A 131 6.62 -11.62 5.47
C THR A 131 7.72 -11.19 4.53
N VAL A 132 8.80 -10.65 5.11
CA VAL A 132 10.01 -10.27 4.36
C VAL A 132 10.59 -11.46 3.57
N SER A 133 10.52 -12.68 4.11
CA SER A 133 11.01 -13.89 3.44
C SER A 133 10.09 -14.43 2.35
N SER A 134 8.82 -14.04 2.35
CA SER A 134 7.82 -14.48 1.38
C SER A 134 7.37 -13.33 0.47
N SER A 135 8.25 -12.35 0.24
CA SER A 135 7.95 -11.17 -0.55
C SER A 135 8.13 -11.44 -2.04
N GLU A 136 7.26 -10.82 -2.82
CA GLU A 136 7.33 -10.77 -4.27
C GLU A 136 7.50 -9.30 -4.69
N LEU A 137 8.40 -9.07 -5.66
CA LEU A 137 8.65 -7.77 -6.26
C LEU A 137 8.16 -7.80 -7.70
N VAL A 138 7.31 -6.85 -8.06
CA VAL A 138 6.78 -6.71 -9.42
C VAL A 138 7.28 -5.40 -10.00
N VAL A 139 7.80 -5.46 -11.22
CA VAL A 139 8.16 -4.29 -12.03
C VAL A 139 7.34 -4.31 -13.30
N THR A 140 6.72 -3.21 -13.70
CA THR A 140 5.98 -3.17 -14.96
C THR A 140 6.92 -2.95 -16.14
N GLN A 141 6.58 -3.54 -17.28
CA GLN A 141 7.32 -3.38 -18.53
C GLN A 141 7.39 -1.90 -18.96
N ALA A 142 6.32 -1.14 -18.70
CA ALA A 142 6.28 0.30 -18.95
C ALA A 142 7.32 1.06 -18.13
N LEU A 143 7.56 0.70 -16.87
CA LEU A 143 8.59 1.33 -16.04
C LEU A 143 9.99 1.07 -16.61
N LEU A 144 10.27 -0.17 -17.01
CA LEU A 144 11.56 -0.55 -17.61
C LEU A 144 11.84 0.15 -18.94
N GLN A 145 10.80 0.54 -19.68
CA GLN A 145 10.94 1.22 -20.97
C GLN A 145 11.05 2.74 -20.84
N GLN A 146 10.46 3.32 -19.79
CA GLN A 146 10.41 4.78 -19.61
C GLN A 146 11.59 5.34 -18.82
N LEU A 147 12.12 4.56 -17.87
CA LEU A 147 13.19 5.00 -16.99
C LEU A 147 14.54 4.45 -17.45
N ASN A 148 15.61 5.19 -17.16
CA ASN A 148 16.96 4.69 -17.35
C ASN A 148 17.39 3.77 -16.18
N GLN A 149 18.54 3.10 -16.33
CA GLN A 149 19.02 2.12 -15.36
C GLN A 149 19.24 2.70 -13.94
N ASP A 150 19.71 3.94 -13.84
CA ASP A 150 19.97 4.60 -12.55
C ASP A 150 18.66 4.97 -11.85
N GLU A 151 17.67 5.46 -12.61
CA GLU A 151 16.33 5.76 -12.11
C GLU A 151 15.61 4.50 -11.64
N ILE A 152 15.66 3.42 -12.44
CA ILE A 152 15.10 2.12 -12.05
C ILE A 152 15.77 1.62 -10.77
N ARG A 153 17.10 1.72 -10.68
CA ARG A 153 17.84 1.31 -9.47
C ARG A 153 17.41 2.11 -8.25
N ALA A 154 17.15 3.42 -8.39
CA ALA A 154 16.65 4.26 -7.30
C ALA A 154 15.25 3.84 -6.84
N VAL A 155 14.33 3.57 -7.78
CA VAL A 155 12.98 3.05 -7.47
C VAL A 155 13.08 1.70 -6.76
N LEU A 156 13.87 0.76 -7.27
CA LEU A 156 14.05 -0.55 -6.65
C LEU A 156 14.68 -0.45 -5.26
N ALA A 157 15.63 0.46 -5.06
CA ALA A 157 16.23 0.70 -3.75
C ALA A 157 15.20 1.25 -2.75
N HIS A 158 14.29 2.13 -3.18
CA HIS A 158 13.18 2.61 -2.36
C HIS A 158 12.25 1.46 -1.93
N GLU A 159 11.82 0.64 -2.89
CA GLU A 159 10.93 -0.51 -2.62
C GLU A 159 11.57 -1.57 -1.71
N ILE A 160 12.85 -1.87 -1.90
CA ILE A 160 13.62 -2.77 -1.01
C ILE A 160 13.81 -2.13 0.37
N GLY A 161 13.90 -0.80 0.44
CA GLY A 161 13.88 -0.04 1.69
C GLY A 161 12.63 -0.32 2.51
N HIS A 162 11.43 -0.29 1.91
CA HIS A 162 10.18 -0.63 2.58
C HIS A 162 10.17 -2.08 3.09
N LEU A 163 10.74 -2.99 2.30
CA LEU A 163 10.88 -4.40 2.69
C LEU A 163 11.77 -4.54 3.94
N ARG A 164 12.84 -3.74 4.05
CA ARG A 164 13.75 -3.74 5.20
C ARG A 164 13.10 -3.19 6.47
N HIS A 165 12.31 -2.13 6.35
CA HIS A 165 11.61 -1.47 7.46
C HIS A 165 10.35 -2.21 7.91
N ARG A 166 9.90 -3.22 7.15
CA ARG A 166 8.73 -4.05 7.46
C ARG A 166 7.44 -3.23 7.52
N ASP A 167 7.29 -2.28 6.61
CA ASP A 167 6.15 -1.36 6.56
C ASP A 167 4.81 -2.08 6.61
N VAL A 168 4.69 -3.23 5.94
CA VAL A 168 3.48 -4.07 5.98
C VAL A 168 3.12 -4.45 7.42
N VAL A 169 4.08 -4.90 8.23
CA VAL A 169 3.84 -5.30 9.62
C VAL A 169 3.51 -4.08 10.48
N ILE A 170 4.24 -2.97 10.28
CA ILE A 170 4.03 -1.74 11.05
C ILE A 170 2.62 -1.18 10.78
N VAL A 171 2.21 -1.10 9.52
CA VAL A 171 0.89 -0.59 9.12
C VAL A 171 -0.22 -1.53 9.60
N THR A 172 -0.04 -2.86 9.50
CA THR A 172 -1.02 -3.83 10.04
C THR A 172 -1.14 -3.75 11.57
N LEU A 173 -0.04 -3.49 12.29
CA LEU A 173 -0.11 -3.28 13.74
C LEU A 173 -0.78 -1.94 14.08
N MET A 174 -0.47 -0.88 13.32
CA MET A 174 -1.12 0.43 13.47
C MET A 174 -2.63 0.35 13.24
N SER A 175 -3.09 -0.46 12.27
CA SER A 175 -4.51 -0.64 12.01
C SER A 175 -5.26 -1.40 13.11
N ALA A 176 -4.55 -2.08 14.01
CA ALA A 176 -5.13 -2.70 15.20
C ALA A 176 -5.34 -1.70 16.37
N ILE A 177 -4.70 -0.52 16.34
CA ILE A 177 -4.86 0.47 17.42
C ILE A 177 -6.31 0.95 17.59
N PRO A 178 -7.05 1.30 16.52
CA PRO A 178 -8.47 1.60 16.64
C PRO A 178 -9.25 0.48 17.32
N LEU A 179 -8.98 -0.78 16.96
CA LEU A 179 -9.66 -1.94 17.56
C LEU A 179 -9.48 -1.97 19.08
N ILE A 180 -8.28 -1.67 19.58
CA ILE A 180 -7.99 -1.64 21.02
C ILE A 180 -8.56 -0.38 21.68
N ALA A 181 -8.54 0.76 21.01
CA ALA A 181 -9.05 2.03 21.55
C ALA A 181 -10.59 2.06 21.72
N TYR A 182 -11.30 1.18 21.02
CA TYR A 182 -12.75 0.99 21.15
C TYR A 182 -13.14 -0.15 22.12
N VAL A 183 -12.18 -0.79 22.78
CA VAL A 183 -12.37 -1.69 23.94
C VAL A 183 -12.25 -0.89 25.23
#